data_AF-A0A0F3IVF7-F1
#
_entry.id   AF-A0A0F3IVF7-F1
#
_cell.length_a   1.000
_cell.length_b   1.000
_cell.length_c   1.000
_cell.angle_alpha   90.00
_cell.angle_beta   90.00
_cell.angle_gamma   90.00
#
_symmetry.space_group_name_H-M   'P 1'
#
loop_
_entity.id
_entity.type
_entity.pdbx_description
1 polymer ?
#
loop_
_entity_poly.entity_id
_entity_poly.type
_entity_poly.pdbx_seq_one_letter_code
_entity_poly.pdbx_strand_id
1 'polypeptide(L)'
;SWISDPDYTLYTLVILSIWQFGSPMIIFLAGLRQVPQDIYEAAQIDGASKMRQFFRITLPMLTPVVFFNAVVQTIEAFKAFTPAFIISEGTGGPIDSTLFYTLYLYQEAFGYFRMGYAAALAWVLVVIIACFTAFSFLSSRYWVHYDD
;
A
#
# COMPACT_ATOMS: atom_id res chain seq x y z
N SER A 1 24.77 -13.35 6.70
CA SER A 1 23.84 -12.90 7.75
C SER A 1 22.61 -12.33 7.05
N TRP A 2 21.40 -12.71 7.46
CA TRP A 2 20.14 -12.36 6.78
C TRP A 2 19.86 -10.85 6.68
N ILE A 3 20.50 -10.06 7.55
CA ILE A 3 20.37 -8.58 7.62
C ILE A 3 21.55 -7.89 6.91
N SER A 4 22.63 -8.62 6.62
CA SER A 4 23.89 -8.06 6.12
C SER A 4 24.12 -8.32 4.62
N ASP A 5 23.23 -9.08 3.99
CA ASP A 5 23.30 -9.41 2.57
C ASP A 5 22.21 -8.62 1.82
N PRO A 6 22.59 -7.68 0.91
CA PRO A 6 21.67 -6.76 0.23
C PRO A 6 20.46 -7.44 -0.41
N ASP A 7 20.65 -8.65 -0.94
CA ASP A 7 19.61 -9.38 -1.66
C ASP A 7 18.53 -9.95 -0.74
N TYR A 8 18.86 -10.32 0.51
CA TYR A 8 17.91 -10.89 1.48
C TYR A 8 17.19 -9.83 2.33
N THR A 9 17.79 -8.63 2.42
CA THR A 9 17.23 -7.51 3.18
C THR A 9 15.91 -7.02 2.60
N LEU A 10 15.81 -6.94 1.26
CA LEU A 10 14.57 -6.54 0.58
C LEU A 10 13.42 -7.53 0.82
N TYR A 11 13.67 -8.84 0.75
CA TYR A 11 12.63 -9.84 1.04
C TYR A 11 12.13 -9.77 2.48
N THR A 12 13.04 -9.56 3.43
CA THR A 12 12.69 -9.42 4.85
C THR A 12 11.76 -8.21 5.06
N LEU A 13 12.05 -7.08 4.40
CA LEU A 13 11.21 -5.89 4.41
C LEU A 13 9.83 -6.13 3.82
N VAL A 14 9.77 -6.85 2.69
CA VAL A 14 8.49 -7.21 2.04
C VAL A 14 7.65 -8.10 2.96
N ILE A 15 8.24 -9.11 3.60
CA ILE A 15 7.52 -10.00 4.53
C ILE A 15 6.97 -9.21 5.73
N LEU A 16 7.77 -8.33 6.32
CA LEU A 16 7.32 -7.46 7.42
C LEU A 16 6.18 -6.54 6.99
N SER A 17 6.25 -5.99 5.77
CA SER A 17 5.17 -5.15 5.22
C SER A 17 3.88 -5.94 5.03
N ILE A 18 3.96 -7.18 4.50
CA ILE A 18 2.81 -8.08 4.36
C ILE A 18 2.23 -8.43 5.74
N TRP A 19 3.08 -8.66 6.74
CA TRP A 19 2.63 -8.95 8.10
C TRP A 19 1.86 -7.78 8.74
N GLN A 20 2.23 -6.53 8.39
CA GLN A 20 1.54 -5.32 8.86
C GLN A 20 0.19 -5.06 8.16
N PHE A 21 -0.25 -5.93 7.24
CA PHE A 21 -1.51 -5.79 6.50
C PHE A 21 -2.80 -5.93 7.35
N GLY A 22 -2.69 -5.99 8.68
CA GLY A 22 -3.84 -6.12 9.59
C GLY A 22 -4.85 -4.96 9.52
N SER A 23 -4.39 -3.71 9.40
CA SER A 23 -5.30 -2.55 9.36
C SER A 23 -6.18 -2.49 8.09
N PRO A 24 -5.63 -2.66 6.87
CA PRO A 24 -6.44 -2.79 5.64
C PRO A 24 -7.48 -3.91 5.71
N MET A 25 -7.17 -5.01 6.42
CA MET A 25 -8.10 -6.14 6.56
C MET A 25 -9.39 -5.76 7.31
N ILE A 26 -9.30 -4.85 8.28
CA ILE A 26 -10.49 -4.34 8.99
C ILE A 26 -11.41 -3.59 8.02
N ILE A 27 -10.81 -2.79 7.12
CA ILE A 27 -11.54 -2.05 6.11
C ILE A 27 -12.22 -3.01 5.12
N PHE A 28 -11.53 -4.07 4.69
CA PHE A 28 -12.13 -5.14 3.88
C PHE A 28 -13.30 -5.83 4.58
N LEU A 29 -13.16 -6.13 5.88
CA LEU A 29 -14.23 -6.73 6.66
C LEU A 29 -15.45 -5.82 6.78
N ALA A 30 -15.23 -4.51 6.99
CA ALA A 30 -16.29 -3.52 7.02
C ALA A 30 -17.03 -3.41 5.67
N GLY A 31 -16.29 -3.49 4.56
CA GLY A 31 -16.86 -3.56 3.21
C GLY A 31 -17.67 -4.83 2.97
N LEU A 32 -17.13 -5.99 3.36
CA LEU A 32 -17.82 -7.29 3.22
C LEU A 32 -19.14 -7.34 3.97
N ARG A 33 -19.22 -6.70 5.15
CA ARG A 33 -20.46 -6.61 5.94
C ARG A 33 -21.55 -5.77 5.30
N GLN A 34 -21.20 -4.89 4.35
CA GLN A 34 -22.17 -4.09 3.62
C GLN A 34 -22.83 -4.86 2.48
N VAL A 35 -22.23 -5.98 2.04
CA VAL A 35 -22.80 -6.81 0.98
C VAL A 35 -24.04 -7.54 1.50
N PRO A 36 -25.23 -7.29 0.94
CA PRO A 36 -26.46 -7.94 1.37
C PRO A 36 -26.43 -9.47 1.22
N GLN A 37 -26.97 -10.20 2.20
CA GLN A 37 -26.95 -11.67 2.22
C GLN A 37 -27.92 -12.31 1.21
N ASP A 38 -29.02 -11.63 0.91
CA ASP A 38 -30.04 -12.00 -0.06
C ASP A 38 -29.46 -12.21 -1.47
N ILE A 39 -28.47 -11.41 -1.89
CA ILE A 39 -27.77 -11.59 -3.17
C ILE A 39 -27.03 -12.94 -3.23
N TYR A 40 -26.45 -13.37 -2.11
CA TYR A 40 -25.79 -14.68 -2.04
C TYR A 40 -26.80 -15.83 -2.02
N GLU A 41 -27.93 -15.68 -1.34
CA GLU A 41 -29.00 -16.68 -1.32
C GLU A 41 -29.61 -16.86 -2.72
N ALA A 42 -29.92 -15.76 -3.41
CA ALA A 42 -30.38 -15.78 -4.79
C ALA A 42 -29.37 -16.49 -5.72
N ALA A 43 -28.08 -16.15 -5.59
CA ALA A 43 -27.03 -16.79 -6.38
C ALA A 43 -26.89 -18.30 -6.10
N GLN A 44 -27.16 -18.75 -4.86
CA GLN A 44 -27.17 -20.17 -4.52
C GLN A 44 -28.37 -20.90 -5.14
N ILE A 45 -29.54 -20.26 -5.16
CA ILE A 45 -30.75 -20.78 -5.83
C ILE A 45 -30.49 -20.93 -7.34
N ASP A 46 -29.77 -19.98 -7.95
CA ASP A 46 -29.35 -20.01 -9.36
C ASP A 46 -28.18 -21.00 -9.64
N GLY A 47 -27.73 -21.75 -8.65
CA GLY A 47 -26.67 -22.76 -8.78
C GLY A 47 -25.26 -22.18 -8.93
N ALA A 48 -25.02 -20.94 -8.52
CA ALA A 48 -23.68 -20.35 -8.55
C ALA A 48 -22.77 -20.98 -7.47
N SER A 49 -21.60 -21.49 -7.88
CA SER A 49 -20.58 -21.98 -6.95
C SER A 49 -19.94 -20.84 -6.14
N LYS A 50 -19.34 -21.15 -4.99
CA LYS A 50 -18.66 -20.14 -4.13
C LYS A 50 -17.59 -19.33 -4.86
N MET A 51 -16.81 -19.95 -5.75
CA MET A 51 -15.83 -19.22 -6.58
C MET A 51 -16.52 -18.25 -7.55
N ARG A 52 -17.62 -18.69 -8.18
CA ARG A 52 -18.40 -17.81 -9.05
C ARG A 52 -18.98 -16.64 -8.27
N GLN A 53 -19.52 -16.88 -7.07
CA GLN A 53 -20.02 -15.83 -6.18
C GLN A 53 -18.91 -14.84 -5.80
N PHE A 54 -17.72 -15.33 -5.45
CA PHE A 54 -16.58 -14.47 -5.10
C PHE A 54 -16.21 -13.53 -6.26
N PHE A 55 -15.97 -14.05 -7.46
CA PHE A 55 -15.51 -13.23 -8.60
C PHE A 55 -16.61 -12.39 -9.24
N ARG A 56 -17.89 -12.80 -9.14
CA ARG A 56 -19.01 -12.12 -9.80
C ARG A 56 -19.85 -11.22 -8.89
N ILE A 57 -19.81 -11.44 -7.57
CA ILE A 57 -20.60 -10.69 -6.59
C ILE A 57 -19.65 -9.99 -5.62
N THR A 58 -18.90 -10.77 -4.82
CA THR A 58 -18.07 -10.22 -3.74
C THR A 58 -17.01 -9.24 -4.24
N LEU A 59 -16.21 -9.65 -5.23
CA LEU A 59 -15.10 -8.84 -5.73
C LEU A 59 -15.58 -7.55 -6.41
N PRO A 60 -16.57 -7.55 -7.32
CA PRO A 60 -17.13 -6.32 -7.89
C PRO A 60 -17.68 -5.34 -6.84
N MET A 61 -18.47 -5.84 -5.87
CA MET A 61 -19.06 -4.99 -4.82
C MET A 61 -18.00 -4.44 -3.85
N LEU A 62 -16.86 -5.12 -3.71
CA LEU A 62 -15.73 -4.62 -2.94
C LEU A 62 -14.81 -3.69 -3.72
N THR A 63 -15.01 -3.46 -5.02
CA THR A 63 -14.08 -2.64 -5.82
C THR A 63 -13.81 -1.25 -5.24
N PRO A 64 -14.78 -0.51 -4.64
CA PRO A 64 -14.48 0.77 -3.99
C PRO A 64 -13.56 0.62 -2.77
N VAL A 65 -13.74 -0.45 -2.01
CA VAL A 65 -12.96 -0.77 -0.82
C VAL A 65 -11.54 -1.20 -1.19
N VAL A 66 -11.41 -2.05 -2.22
CA VAL A 66 -10.12 -2.44 -2.80
C VAL A 66 -9.37 -1.21 -3.28
N PHE A 67 -10.04 -0.32 -4.01
CA PHE A 67 -9.45 0.90 -4.55
C PHE A 67 -8.94 1.83 -3.44
N PHE A 68 -9.77 2.10 -2.43
CA PHE A 68 -9.38 2.92 -1.30
C PHE A 68 -8.13 2.37 -0.60
N ASN A 69 -8.15 1.07 -0.26
CA ASN A 69 -7.00 0.41 0.36
C ASN A 69 -5.76 0.46 -0.54
N ALA A 70 -5.90 0.24 -1.84
CA ALA A 70 -4.77 0.28 -2.78
C ALA A 70 -4.13 1.68 -2.83
N VAL A 71 -4.92 2.75 -2.86
CA VAL A 71 -4.43 4.13 -2.85
C VAL A 71 -3.67 4.43 -1.55
N VAL A 72 -4.28 4.13 -0.40
CA VAL A 72 -3.67 4.37 0.92
C VAL A 72 -2.36 3.59 1.06
N GLN A 73 -2.35 2.31 0.67
CA GLN A 73 -1.16 1.47 0.77
C GLN A 73 -0.05 1.91 -0.18
N THR A 74 -0.38 2.42 -1.36
CA THR A 74 0.62 3.02 -2.27
C THR A 74 1.26 4.25 -1.61
N ILE A 75 0.47 5.12 -0.99
CA ILE A 75 0.97 6.31 -0.28
C ILE A 75 1.89 5.89 0.88
N GLU A 76 1.48 4.92 1.70
CA GLU A 76 2.29 4.42 2.82
C GLU A 76 3.58 3.72 2.35
N ALA A 77 3.55 3.02 1.21
CA ALA A 77 4.75 2.43 0.63
C ALA A 77 5.79 3.50 0.23
N PHE A 78 5.36 4.62 -0.38
CA PHE A 78 6.26 5.75 -0.66
C PHE A 78 6.78 6.43 0.62
N LYS A 79 6.01 6.39 1.70
CA LYS A 79 6.37 6.94 3.01
C LYS A 79 7.12 5.95 3.91
N ALA A 80 7.45 4.75 3.43
CA ALA A 80 8.11 3.73 4.23
C ALA A 80 9.46 4.26 4.75
N PHE A 81 9.56 4.49 6.06
CA PHE A 81 10.75 5.02 6.72
C PHE A 81 11.23 4.07 7.82
N THR A 82 10.33 3.70 8.73
CA THR A 82 10.67 2.92 9.92
C THR A 82 11.39 1.61 9.62
N PRO A 83 10.93 0.77 8.66
CA PRO A 83 11.63 -0.46 8.32
C PRO A 83 13.03 -0.21 7.74
N ALA A 84 13.16 0.83 6.92
CA ALA A 84 14.42 1.25 6.31
C ALA A 84 15.43 1.72 7.36
N PHE A 85 14.99 2.60 8.26
CA PHE A 85 15.83 3.17 9.31
C PHE A 85 16.30 2.11 10.30
N ILE A 86 15.41 1.21 10.75
CA ILE A 86 15.74 0.16 11.71
C ILE A 86 16.77 -0.81 11.14
N ILE A 87 16.60 -1.24 9.88
CA ILE A 87 17.48 -2.23 9.26
C ILE A 87 18.84 -1.63 8.88
N SER A 88 18.86 -0.36 8.49
CA SER A 88 20.07 0.32 8.05
C SER A 88 20.79 1.11 9.14
N GLU A 89 20.26 1.14 10.36
CA GLU A 89 20.70 2.03 11.43
C GLU A 89 20.77 3.51 10.99
N GLY A 90 19.92 3.90 10.04
CA GLY A 90 19.87 5.26 9.51
C GLY A 90 20.87 5.57 8.40
N THR A 91 21.69 4.61 7.94
CA THR A 91 22.72 4.83 6.92
C THR A 91 22.31 4.46 5.49
N GLY A 92 21.22 3.72 5.31
CA GLY A 92 20.80 3.14 4.01
C GLY A 92 21.26 1.69 3.77
N GLY A 93 22.04 1.11 4.69
CA GLY A 93 22.49 -0.28 4.67
C GLY A 93 23.70 -0.48 3.76
N PRO A 94 24.23 -1.71 3.62
CA PRO A 94 25.33 -1.97 2.70
C PRO A 94 24.90 -1.64 1.26
N ILE A 95 25.65 -0.76 0.59
CA ILE A 95 25.47 -0.39 -0.83
C ILE A 95 24.08 0.23 -1.11
N ASP A 96 23.59 1.14 -0.25
CA ASP A 96 22.34 1.89 -0.46
C ASP A 96 21.06 1.02 -0.64
N SER A 97 21.13 -0.27 -0.34
CA SER A 97 20.09 -1.27 -0.64
C SER A 97 18.75 -1.01 0.08
N THR A 98 18.75 -0.15 1.10
CA THR A 98 17.55 0.29 1.84
C THR A 98 17.45 1.81 1.92
N LEU A 99 18.07 2.53 0.99
CA LEU A 99 17.99 3.99 0.94
C LEU A 99 16.65 4.42 0.32
N PHE A 100 15.57 4.21 1.08
CA PHE A 100 14.27 4.74 0.73
C PHE A 100 14.35 6.27 0.65
N TYR A 101 13.56 6.87 -0.23
CA TYR A 101 13.56 8.32 -0.45
C TYR A 101 13.37 9.11 0.86
N THR A 102 12.52 8.60 1.75
CA THR A 102 12.27 9.15 3.09
C THR A 102 13.48 9.08 4.02
N LEU A 103 14.29 8.03 3.92
CA LEU A 103 15.53 7.89 4.68
C LEU A 103 16.59 8.88 4.21
N TYR A 104 16.71 9.07 2.90
CA TYR A 104 17.60 10.09 2.33
C TYR A 104 17.23 11.51 2.79
N LEU A 105 15.93 11.84 2.71
CA LEU A 105 15.39 13.11 3.20
C LEU A 105 15.75 13.31 4.69
N TYR A 106 15.60 12.28 5.51
CA TYR A 106 15.96 12.31 6.92
C TYR A 106 17.46 12.59 7.14
N GLN A 107 18.34 11.92 6.40
CA GLN A 107 19.79 12.14 6.48
C GLN A 107 20.16 13.59 6.11
N GLU A 108 19.59 14.13 5.03
CA GLU A 108 19.84 15.52 4.62
C GLU A 108 19.33 16.54 5.66
N ALA A 109 18.16 16.28 6.26
CA ALA A 109 17.58 17.17 7.28
C ALA A 109 18.34 17.10 8.62
N PHE A 110 18.57 15.90 9.14
CA PHE A 110 18.98 15.69 10.53
C PHE A 110 20.41 15.19 10.69
N GLY A 111 21.00 14.60 9.65
CA GLY A 111 22.42 14.23 9.63
C GLY A 111 23.31 15.38 9.13
N TYR A 112 22.97 15.91 7.95
CA TYR A 112 23.76 16.96 7.29
C TYR A 112 23.26 18.40 7.57
N PHE A 113 22.13 18.55 8.26
CA PHE A 113 21.50 19.84 8.59
C PHE A 113 21.19 20.74 7.37
N ARG A 114 21.01 20.14 6.19
CA ARG A 114 20.65 20.83 4.94
C ARG A 114 19.13 20.97 4.83
N MET A 115 18.55 21.70 5.78
CA MET A 115 17.09 21.83 5.92
C MET A 115 16.37 22.32 4.66
N GLY A 116 16.95 23.31 3.94
CA GLY A 116 16.37 23.83 2.71
C GLY A 116 16.33 22.78 1.58
N TYR A 117 17.38 21.97 1.47
CA TYR A 117 17.44 20.90 0.49
C TYR A 117 16.49 19.75 0.87
N ALA A 118 16.45 19.35 2.14
CA ALA A 118 15.52 18.35 2.62
C ALA A 118 14.04 18.77 2.43
N ALA A 119 13.72 20.05 2.62
CA ALA A 119 12.39 20.59 2.35
C ALA A 119 12.04 20.50 0.84
N ALA A 120 13.00 20.78 -0.05
CA ALA A 120 12.80 20.60 -1.49
C ALA A 120 12.54 19.12 -1.84
N LEU A 121 13.30 18.19 -1.25
CA LEU A 121 13.08 16.75 -1.40
C LEU A 121 11.67 16.34 -0.92
N ALA A 122 11.20 16.88 0.21
CA ALA A 122 9.86 16.60 0.73
C ALA A 122 8.76 17.01 -0.27
N TRP A 123 8.89 18.19 -0.87
CA TRP A 123 7.94 18.67 -1.88
C TRP A 123 7.96 17.82 -3.15
N VAL A 124 9.13 17.38 -3.60
CA VAL A 124 9.24 16.46 -4.73
C VAL A 124 8.52 15.14 -4.42
N LEU A 125 8.68 14.60 -3.21
CA LEU A 125 7.96 13.39 -2.79
C LEU A 125 6.43 13.59 -2.81
N VAL A 126 5.94 14.74 -2.35
CA VAL A 126 4.52 15.09 -2.41
C VAL A 126 4.03 15.08 -3.85
N VAL A 127 4.77 15.67 -4.79
CA VAL A 127 4.41 15.67 -6.22
C VAL A 127 4.37 14.25 -6.78
N ILE A 128 5.36 13.41 -6.45
CA ILE A 128 5.39 12.00 -6.89
C ILE A 128 4.14 11.27 -6.37
N ILE A 129 3.87 11.36 -5.07
CA ILE A 129 2.70 10.72 -4.46
C ILE A 129 1.41 11.23 -5.12
N ALA A 130 1.28 12.54 -5.32
CA ALA A 130 0.11 13.15 -5.96
C ALA A 130 -0.08 12.65 -7.40
N CYS A 131 0.99 12.50 -8.18
CA CYS A 131 0.93 11.92 -9.53
C CYS A 131 0.43 10.48 -9.51
N PHE A 132 0.96 9.64 -8.62
CA PHE A 132 0.51 8.25 -8.48
C PHE A 132 -0.94 8.18 -8.00
N THR A 133 -1.33 9.00 -7.02
CA THR A 133 -2.71 9.07 -6.56
C THR A 133 -3.64 9.52 -7.68
N ALA A 134 -3.29 10.57 -8.43
CA ALA A 134 -4.07 11.04 -9.57
C ALA A 134 -4.21 9.94 -10.65
N PHE A 135 -3.13 9.22 -10.95
CA PHE A 135 -3.17 8.08 -11.86
C PHE A 135 -4.10 6.97 -11.35
N SER A 136 -4.07 6.65 -10.05
CA SER A 136 -4.99 5.68 -9.44
C SER A 136 -6.45 6.13 -9.57
N PHE A 137 -6.77 7.40 -9.33
CA PHE A 137 -8.13 7.93 -9.57
C PHE A 137 -8.52 7.93 -11.05
N LEU A 138 -7.58 8.15 -11.97
CA LEU A 138 -7.85 8.04 -13.40
C LEU A 138 -8.09 6.59 -13.84
N SER A 139 -7.46 5.62 -13.17
CA SER A 139 -7.70 4.21 -13.43
C SER A 139 -9.04 3.76 -12.84
N SER A 140 -9.44 4.27 -11.66
CA SER A 140 -10.64 3.84 -10.93
C SER A 140 -11.91 3.85 -11.78
N ARG A 141 -12.05 4.84 -12.67
CA ARG A 141 -13.20 4.97 -13.59
C ARG A 141 -13.45 3.74 -14.49
N TYR A 142 -12.48 2.86 -14.66
CA TYR A 142 -12.58 1.68 -15.54
C TYR A 142 -12.99 0.39 -14.82
N TRP A 143 -12.90 0.32 -13.50
CA TRP A 143 -12.99 -0.94 -12.75
C TRP A 143 -13.66 -0.81 -11.38
N VAL A 144 -13.77 0.41 -10.85
CA VAL A 144 -14.48 0.67 -9.60
C VAL A 144 -15.94 0.95 -9.91
N HIS A 145 -16.81 0.15 -9.32
CA HIS A 145 -18.26 0.25 -9.45
C HIS A 145 -18.79 0.79 -8.13
N TYR A 146 -19.43 1.95 -8.18
CA TYR A 146 -20.18 2.49 -7.04
C TYR A 146 -21.63 2.03 -7.20
N ASP A 147 -22.24 1.60 -6.10
CA ASP A 147 -23.67 1.28 -6.06
C ASP A 147 -24.44 2.61 -6.04
N ASP A 148 -24.77 3.16 -7.22
CA ASP A 148 -25.75 4.26 -7.40
C ASP A 148 -27.11 3.69 -7.86
#